data_AF-A0A1E1XS70-F1
#
_entry.id   AF-A0A1E1XS70-F1
#
_cell.length_a   1.000
_cell.length_b   1.000
_cell.length_c   1.000
_cell.angle_alpha   90.00
_cell.angle_beta   90.00
_cell.angle_gamma   90.00
#
_symmetry.space_group_name_H-M   'P 1'
#
loop_
_entity.id
_entity.type
_entity.pdbx_description
1 polymer ?
#
loop_
_entity_poly.entity_id
_entity_poly.type
_entity_poly.pdbx_seq_one_letter_code
_entity_poly.pdbx_strand_id
1 'polypeptide(L)' 'AEQSCVCNRPIAYVTCQTCGTTVMSRVQKSCAAHPAVIHLMDMEKCPKCFSNKLLEKYPANGNFSRSGRD' A
#
# COMPACT_ATOMS: atom_id res chain seq x y z
N ALA A 1 15.88 19.33 10.71
CA ALA A 1 15.65 18.34 9.65
C ALA A 1 14.19 17.98 9.67
N GLU A 2 13.46 18.31 8.61
CA GLU A 2 12.05 17.93 8.47
C GLU A 2 12.03 16.41 8.31
N GLN A 3 11.71 15.69 9.38
CA GLN A 3 11.57 14.24 9.32
C GLN A 3 10.42 13.97 8.36
N SER A 4 10.69 13.26 7.25
CA SER A 4 9.72 12.99 6.19
C SER A 4 8.54 12.21 6.77
N CYS A 5 7.45 12.91 7.10
CA CYS A 5 6.25 12.31 7.67
C CYS A 5 5.47 11.55 6.58
N VAL A 6 5.09 10.30 6.87
CA VAL A 6 4.37 9.43 5.92
C VAL A 6 2.95 9.08 6.39
N CYS A 7 2.43 9.79 7.40
CA CYS A 7 1.12 9.51 7.99
C CYS A 7 -0.03 9.81 7.02
N ASN A 8 0.06 10.94 6.31
CA ASN A 8 -0.99 11.43 5.41
C ASN A 8 -0.81 10.96 3.96
N ARG A 9 -0.22 9.77 3.76
CA ARG A 9 -0.12 9.15 2.43
C ARG A 9 -1.51 8.98 1.82
N PRO A 10 -1.68 9.26 0.51
CA PRO A 10 -2.96 9.11 -0.16
C PRO A 10 -3.45 7.65 -0.13
N ILE A 11 -4.74 7.47 -0.39
CA ILE A 11 -5.34 6.13 -0.53
C ILE A 11 -4.66 5.41 -1.70
N ALA A 12 -4.41 4.12 -1.52
CA ALA A 12 -3.76 3.26 -2.50
C ALA A 12 -4.50 1.92 -2.62
N TYR A 13 -4.02 1.09 -3.55
CA TYR A 13 -4.38 -0.31 -3.66
C TYR A 13 -3.17 -1.17 -3.33
N VAL A 14 -3.40 -2.25 -2.59
CA VAL A 14 -2.37 -3.24 -2.28
C VAL A 14 -2.73 -4.55 -2.98
N THR A 15 -1.83 -5.02 -3.84
CA THR A 15 -1.93 -6.33 -4.49
C THR A 15 -0.96 -7.31 -3.84
N CYS A 16 -1.47 -8.45 -3.38
CA CYS A 16 -0.61 -9.55 -2.94
C CYS A 16 -0.01 -10.28 -4.14
N GLN A 17 1.32 -10.30 -4.23
CA GLN A 17 2.06 -10.96 -5.30
C GLN A 17 2.11 -12.49 -5.14
N THR A 18 1.54 -13.04 -4.06
CA THR A 18 1.47 -14.50 -3.84
C THR A 18 0.13 -15.08 -4.24
N CYS A 19 -0.99 -14.50 -3.79
CA CYS A 19 -2.33 -15.01 -4.08
C CYS A 19 -3.14 -14.13 -5.05
N GLY A 20 -2.58 -13.03 -5.53
CA GLY A 20 -3.23 -12.10 -6.48
C GLY A 20 -4.34 -11.21 -5.88
N THR A 21 -4.65 -11.35 -4.59
CA THR A 21 -5.72 -10.55 -3.96
C THR A 21 -5.37 -9.07 -3.95
N THR A 22 -6.29 -8.22 -4.41
CA THR A 22 -6.13 -6.76 -4.43
C THR A 22 -7.19 -6.11 -3.55
N VAL A 23 -6.78 -5.21 -2.67
CA VAL A 23 -7.65 -4.49 -1.71
C VAL A 23 -7.29 -3.01 -1.68
N MET A 24 -8.26 -2.15 -1.35
CA MET A 24 -8.02 -0.73 -1.11
C MET A 24 -7.45 -0.55 0.29
N SER A 25 -6.13 -0.39 0.37
CA SER A 25 -5.35 -0.37 1.60
C SER A 25 -3.97 0.26 1.30
N ARG A 26 -3.11 0.41 2.30
CA ARG A 26 -1.72 0.84 2.16
C ARG A 26 -0.81 -0.20 2.80
N VAL A 27 0.41 -0.33 2.30
CA VAL A 27 1.45 -1.08 3.01
C VAL A 27 1.89 -0.26 4.22
N GLN A 28 2.00 -0.91 5.37
CA GLN A 28 2.47 -0.26 6.59
C GLN A 28 3.89 0.27 6.43
N LYS A 29 4.08 1.54 6.81
CA LYS A 29 5.39 2.19 6.84
C LYS A 29 5.57 2.87 8.19
N SER A 30 6.69 2.62 8.85
CA SER A 30 7.08 3.33 10.07
C SER A 30 7.36 4.80 9.76
N CYS A 31 6.68 5.71 10.45
CA CYS A 31 6.93 7.14 10.32
C CYS A 31 8.08 7.54 11.26
N ALA A 32 9.16 8.11 10.72
CA ALA A 32 10.27 8.58 11.55
C ALA A 32 9.84 9.69 12.52
N ALA A 33 8.99 10.61 12.05
CA ALA A 33 8.44 11.70 12.87
C ALA A 33 7.46 11.22 13.95
N HIS A 34 6.75 10.12 13.69
CA HIS A 34 5.69 9.61 14.56
C HIS A 34 5.77 8.09 14.70
N PRO A 35 6.78 7.56 15.41
CA PRO A 35 7.05 6.11 15.45
C PRO A 35 5.96 5.31 16.16
N ALA A 36 5.18 5.93 17.04
CA ALA A 36 4.09 5.29 17.79
C ALA A 36 2.73 5.34 17.07
N VAL A 37 2.64 5.98 15.89
CA VAL A 37 1.38 6.08 15.14
C VAL A 37 1.20 4.84 14.29
N ILE A 38 0.05 4.19 14.46
CA ILE A 38 -0.41 3.06 13.66
C ILE A 38 -1.65 3.52 12.89
N HIS A 39 -1.74 3.14 11.62
CA HIS A 39 -2.88 3.46 10.77
C HIS A 39 -3.73 2.23 10.52
N LEU A 40 -5.03 2.33 10.79
CA LEU A 40 -5.98 1.21 10.69
C LEU A 40 -6.00 0.52 9.30
N MET A 41 -5.81 1.31 8.24
CA MET A 41 -5.87 0.82 6.85
C MET A 41 -4.51 0.34 6.32
N ASP A 42 -3.48 0.35 7.17
CA ASP A 42 -2.15 -0.13 6.81
C ASP A 42 -2.03 -1.62 7.12
N MET A 43 -1.46 -2.37 6.18
CA MET A 43 -1.31 -3.82 6.28
C MET A 43 0.15 -4.26 6.10
N GLU A 44 0.62 -5.16 6.95
CA GLU A 44 1.94 -5.80 6.83
C GLU A 44 1.88 -7.11 6.04
N LYS A 45 0.72 -7.78 6.05
CA LYS A 45 0.52 -9.11 5.48
C LYS A 45 -0.81 -9.18 4.76
N CYS A 46 -0.88 -10.02 3.73
CA CYS A 46 -2.11 -10.30 3.01
C CYS A 46 -3.16 -10.92 3.95
N PRO A 47 -4.42 -10.43 3.98
CA PRO A 47 -5.46 -10.97 4.85
C PRO A 47 -5.93 -12.37 4.44
N LYS A 48 -5.59 -12.81 3.21
CA LYS A 48 -6.02 -14.11 2.67
C LYS A 48 -4.98 -15.21 2.84
N CYS A 49 -3.71 -14.91 2.58
CA CYS A 49 -2.63 -15.91 2.57
C CYS A 49 -1.47 -15.58 3.52
N PHE A 50 -1.56 -14.48 4.27
CA PHE A 50 -0.55 -14.02 5.23
C PHE A 50 0.86 -13.77 4.66
N SER A 51 1.01 -13.80 3.33
CA SER A 51 2.24 -13.40 2.65
C SER A 51 2.54 -11.92 2.87
N ASN A 52 3.83 -11.60 3.00
CA ASN A 52 4.37 -10.24 3.08
C ASN A 52 4.74 -9.67 1.70
N LYS A 53 4.58 -10.44 0.61
CA LYS A 53 4.83 -9.96 -0.76
C LYS A 53 3.68 -9.07 -1.24
N LEU A 54 3.69 -7.82 -0.81
CA LEU A 54 2.66 -6.82 -1.09
C LEU A 54 3.19 -5.76 -2.05
N LEU A 55 2.38 -5.35 -3.02
CA LEU A 55 2.68 -4.27 -3.96
C LEU A 55 1.67 -3.14 -3.78
N GLU A 56 2.13 -1.99 -3.30
CA GLU A 56 1.33 -0.76 -3.19
C GLU A 56 1.32 -0.01 -4.53
N LYS A 57 0.12 0.33 -5.02
CA LYS A 57 -0.08 1.16 -6.22
C LYS A 57 -1.06 2.28 -5.89
N TYR A 58 -0.63 3.52 -6.15
CA TYR A 58 -1.51 4.67 -6.07
C TYR A 58 -2.39 4.72 -7.34
N PRO A 59 -3.66 5.11 -7.23
CA PRO A 59 -4.47 5.38 -8.41
C PRO A 59 -3.73 6.45 -9.23
N ALA A 60 -3.35 6.11 -10.46
CA ALA A 60 -2.91 7.11 -11.40
C ALA A 60 -4.08 8.07 -11.58
N ASN A 61 -3.86 9.37 -11.32
CA ASN A 61 -4.84 10.40 -11.61
C ASN A 61 -5.26 10.25 -13.09
N GLY A 62 -6.41 9.62 -13.32
CA GLY A 62 -7.06 9.40 -14.61
C GLY A 62 -6.15 9.10 -15.80
N ASN A 63 -5.67 7.87 -15.95
CA ASN A 63 -5.63 7.21 -17.26
C ASN A 63 -5.45 5.69 -17.12
N PHE A 64 -6.54 4.98 -17.36
CA PHE A 64 -6.61 3.53 -17.48
C PHE A 64 -5.91 3.10 -18.79
N SER A 65 -4.59 3.12 -18.83
CA SER A 65 -3.84 2.43 -19.88
C SER A 65 -3.91 0.93 -19.58
N ARG A 66 -4.93 0.27 -20.15
CA ARG A 66 -4.96 -1.17 -20.35
C ARG A 66 -3.78 -1.55 -21.25
N SER A 67 -2.59 -1.70 -20.70
CA SER A 67 -1.48 -2.35 -21.39
C SER A 67 -1.33 -3.76 -20.83
N GLY A 68 -1.76 -4.76 -21.59
CA GLY A 68 -1.40 -6.14 -21.34
C GLY A 68 -2.43 -7.16 -21.83
N ARG A 69 -2.27 -7.60 -23.08
CA ARG A 69 -2.16 -9.02 -23.47
C ARG A 69 -1.86 -9.08 -24.98
N ASP A 70 -0.59 -9.27 -25.30
CA ASP A 70 -0.15 -10.00 -26.50
C ASP A 70 -0.12 -11.51 -26.15
#